data_AF-A0A7M7SY28-F1
#
_entry.id   AF-A0A7M7SY28-F1
#
_cell.length_a   1.000
_cell.length_b   1.000
_cell.length_c   1.000
_cell.angle_alpha   90.00
_cell.angle_beta   90.00
_cell.angle_gamma   90.00
#
_symmetry.space_group_name_H-M   'P 1'
#
loop_
_entity.id
_entity.type
_entity.pdbx_description
1 polymer ?
#
loop_
_entity_poly.entity_id
_entity_poly.type
_entity_poly.pdbx_seq_one_letter_code
_entity_poly.pdbx_strand_id
1 'polypeptide(L)'
;MKYMGLTLPRSVTNFDADDYIARVKAAVKGTPLEHQLKPEMMDLSILLRDGVREQLNSLPEDRSIFLKDMAYGVTNFLDLLPSKESGFKHTFLIRDPERMFPSWRNLLMAQMKAHPLPGQKPIDESTFDLTTNPGFMMPGYTYKCQYDLWLHVKEHFDPEPVVIDIDELVSNPRELLPKYFAACGMPWDERLLSWDASPAIAGEWKTLYPMGSGGVTHQRALASSSFQPSRPKLQKADMTPDAIKAIDETMDYYKKMAATRITLD
;
A
#
# COMPACT_ATOMS: atom_id res chain seq x y z
N MET A 1 7.38 13.63 7.43
CA MET A 1 8.28 13.79 8.59
C MET A 1 9.67 14.29 8.20
N LYS A 2 10.38 13.67 7.26
CA LYS A 2 11.67 14.19 6.75
C LYS A 2 11.59 15.63 6.22
N TYR A 3 10.54 15.95 5.45
CA TYR A 3 10.26 17.32 4.97
C TYR A 3 9.87 18.31 6.08
N MET A 4 9.58 17.83 7.28
CA MET A 4 9.29 18.65 8.47
C MET A 4 10.54 18.81 9.37
N GLY A 5 11.73 18.39 8.91
CA GLY A 5 12.95 18.41 9.72
C GLY A 5 12.98 17.40 10.86
N LEU A 6 12.05 16.43 10.88
CA LEU A 6 11.97 15.41 11.92
C LEU A 6 12.82 14.20 11.53
N THR A 7 13.80 13.85 12.37
CA THR A 7 14.54 12.59 12.29
C THR A 7 13.70 11.49 12.93
N LEU A 8 13.56 10.36 12.25
CA LEU A 8 12.90 9.20 12.83
C LEU A 8 13.81 8.54 13.89
N PRO A 9 13.27 8.14 15.04
CA PRO A 9 14.04 7.44 16.06
C PRO A 9 14.44 6.05 15.56
N ARG A 10 15.61 5.56 15.99
CA ARG A 10 16.16 4.27 15.52
C ARG A 10 15.80 3.08 16.40
N SER A 11 15.43 3.31 17.66
CA SER A 11 15.13 2.27 18.65
C SER A 11 14.15 2.80 19.69
N VAL A 12 13.36 1.90 20.28
CA VAL A 12 12.39 2.20 21.35
C VAL A 12 13.09 2.65 22.63
N THR A 13 14.29 2.12 22.93
CA THR A 13 14.97 2.35 24.21
C THR A 13 15.47 3.78 24.39
N ASN A 14 15.74 4.50 23.30
CA ASN A 14 16.28 5.86 23.31
C ASN A 14 15.25 6.87 22.74
N PHE A 15 13.98 6.45 22.67
CA PHE A 15 12.92 7.28 22.13
C PHE A 15 12.17 8.00 23.24
N ASP A 16 12.26 9.33 23.24
CA ASP A 16 11.42 10.19 24.04
C ASP A 16 10.15 10.53 23.24
N ALA A 17 9.05 9.87 23.58
CA ALA A 17 7.77 10.06 22.92
C ALA A 17 7.21 11.48 23.09
N ASP A 18 7.42 12.08 24.27
CA ASP A 18 6.90 13.41 24.60
C ASP A 18 7.68 14.49 23.84
N ASP A 19 9.02 14.40 23.80
CA ASP A 19 9.86 15.28 22.96
C ASP A 19 9.45 15.17 21.49
N TYR A 20 9.27 13.96 20.99
CA TYR A 20 8.89 13.74 19.60
C TYR A 20 7.53 14.37 19.27
N ILE A 21 6.51 14.14 20.10
CA ILE A 21 5.19 14.77 19.96
C ILE A 21 5.31 16.30 20.00
N ALA A 22 6.11 16.86 20.91
CA ALA A 22 6.32 18.30 21.00
C ALA A 22 6.96 18.87 19.73
N ARG A 23 7.95 18.16 19.16
CA ARG A 23 8.60 18.55 17.89
C ARG A 23 7.64 18.45 16.70
N VAL A 24 6.78 17.44 16.64
CA VAL A 24 5.73 17.36 15.62
C VAL A 24 4.78 18.55 15.75
N LYS A 25 4.30 18.87 16.97
CA LYS A 25 3.43 20.04 17.22
C LYS A 25 4.09 21.35 16.79
N ALA A 26 5.37 21.53 17.12
CA ALA A 26 6.12 22.71 16.70
C ALA A 26 6.25 22.80 15.17
N ALA A 27 6.49 21.69 14.48
CA ALA A 27 6.66 21.66 13.03
C ALA A 27 5.37 21.94 12.25
N VAL A 28 4.19 21.65 12.82
CA VAL A 28 2.90 21.90 12.16
C VAL A 28 2.26 23.23 12.55
N LYS A 29 2.75 23.89 13.60
CA LYS A 29 2.22 25.16 14.11
C LYS A 29 2.23 26.25 13.04
N GLY A 30 1.11 26.96 12.89
CA GLY A 30 0.91 28.00 11.88
C GLY A 30 0.73 27.47 10.46
N THR A 31 0.66 26.14 10.28
CA THR A 31 0.37 25.52 8.98
C THR A 31 -1.07 25.03 8.94
N PRO A 32 -1.66 24.86 7.75
CA PRO A 32 -2.93 24.14 7.57
C PRO A 32 -3.03 22.76 8.25
N LEU A 33 -1.90 22.13 8.59
CA LEU A 33 -1.87 20.84 9.28
C LEU A 33 -2.04 20.96 10.80
N GLU A 34 -1.90 22.15 11.40
CA GLU A 34 -1.96 22.35 12.87
C GLU A 34 -3.25 21.80 13.50
N HIS A 35 -4.37 21.97 12.81
CA HIS A 35 -5.68 21.50 13.29
C HIS A 35 -6.07 20.12 12.73
N GLN A 36 -5.33 19.61 11.74
CA GLN A 36 -5.61 18.32 11.10
C GLN A 36 -4.82 17.19 11.75
N LEU A 37 -3.57 17.44 12.12
CA LEU A 37 -2.72 16.48 12.81
C LEU A 37 -2.91 16.62 14.31
N LYS A 38 -3.26 15.51 14.97
CA LYS A 38 -3.33 15.36 16.42
C LYS A 38 -2.22 14.41 16.85
N PRO A 39 -1.00 14.90 17.12
CA PRO A 39 0.16 14.02 17.32
C PRO A 39 -0.02 13.06 18.51
N GLU A 40 -0.82 13.43 19.51
CA GLU A 40 -1.20 12.54 20.62
C GLU A 40 -2.00 11.30 20.21
N MET A 41 -2.58 11.27 19.00
CA MET A 41 -3.26 10.10 18.47
C MET A 41 -2.31 9.14 17.73
N MET A 42 -1.03 9.48 17.61
CA MET A 42 -0.08 8.63 16.91
C MET A 42 0.21 7.36 17.68
N ASP A 43 0.12 6.21 17.02
CA ASP A 43 0.70 4.97 17.55
C ASP A 43 2.21 4.98 17.27
N LEU A 44 2.98 5.40 18.26
CA LEU A 44 4.44 5.50 18.13
C LEU A 44 5.12 4.12 18.13
N SER A 45 4.45 3.05 18.55
CA SER A 45 5.04 1.70 18.57
C SER A 45 5.34 1.18 17.16
N ILE A 46 4.53 1.57 16.17
CA ILE A 46 4.70 1.19 14.76
C ILE A 46 5.56 2.19 13.97
N LEU A 47 5.91 3.34 14.57
CA LEU A 47 6.88 4.27 13.99
C LEU A 47 8.31 3.77 14.15
N LEU A 48 8.55 2.93 15.15
CA LEU A 48 9.86 2.52 15.61
C LEU A 48 10.19 1.13 15.08
N ARG A 49 11.36 1.00 14.46
CA ARG A 49 11.83 -0.27 13.90
C ARG A 49 11.75 -1.43 14.89
N ASP A 50 12.30 -1.24 16.08
CA ASP A 50 12.33 -2.32 17.08
C ASP A 50 10.91 -2.61 17.63
N GLY A 51 10.03 -1.60 17.67
CA GLY A 51 8.61 -1.79 18.01
C GLY A 51 7.83 -2.58 16.96
N VAL A 52 8.13 -2.39 15.67
CA VAL A 52 7.60 -3.25 14.59
C VAL A 52 8.12 -4.69 14.74
N ARG A 53 9.41 -4.86 15.03
CA ARG A 53 10.00 -6.20 15.25
C ARG A 53 9.36 -6.91 16.45
N GLU A 54 9.18 -6.23 17.58
CA GLU A 54 8.52 -6.78 18.76
C GLU A 54 7.08 -7.22 18.44
N GLN A 55 6.34 -6.42 17.65
CA GLN A 55 5.00 -6.79 17.21
C GLN A 55 5.01 -8.04 16.33
N LEU A 56 5.92 -8.14 15.36
CA LEU A 56 6.06 -9.32 14.51
C LEU A 56 6.41 -10.58 15.32
N ASN A 57 7.28 -10.45 16.33
CA ASN A 57 7.65 -11.56 17.22
C ASN A 57 6.51 -11.96 18.19
N SER A 58 5.53 -11.08 18.41
CA SER A 58 4.36 -11.35 19.27
C SER A 58 3.18 -11.98 18.53
N LEU A 59 3.32 -12.19 17.21
CA LEU A 59 2.25 -12.77 16.40
C LEU A 59 1.97 -14.22 16.82
N PRO A 60 0.70 -14.62 16.90
CA PRO A 60 0.34 -15.97 17.30
C PRO A 60 0.78 -17.01 16.25
N GLU A 61 1.36 -18.12 16.72
CA GLU A 61 1.81 -19.24 15.88
C GLU A 61 0.68 -20.18 15.45
N ASP A 62 -0.50 -20.07 16.08
CA ASP A 62 -1.64 -21.00 15.89
C ASP A 62 -2.51 -20.69 14.66
N ARG A 63 -2.22 -19.60 13.95
CA ARG A 63 -3.02 -19.13 12.81
C ARG A 63 -2.15 -18.48 11.75
N SER A 64 -2.62 -18.52 10.51
CA SER A 64 -2.02 -17.75 9.42
C SER A 64 -2.38 -16.27 9.52
N ILE A 65 -1.41 -15.39 9.27
CA ILE A 65 -1.58 -13.93 9.38
C ILE A 65 -1.13 -13.29 8.07
N PHE A 66 -1.98 -12.45 7.48
CA PHE A 66 -1.61 -11.61 6.36
C PHE A 66 -1.09 -10.27 6.86
N LEU A 67 0.16 -9.95 6.47
CA LEU A 67 0.76 -8.64 6.68
C LEU A 67 0.80 -7.93 5.34
N LYS A 68 0.02 -6.86 5.21
CA LYS A 68 -0.09 -6.08 3.97
C LYS A 68 0.55 -4.72 4.17
N ASP A 69 1.52 -4.40 3.32
CA ASP A 69 2.03 -3.04 3.15
C ASP A 69 2.36 -2.77 1.68
N MET A 70 2.69 -1.52 1.36
CA MET A 70 3.18 -1.11 0.04
C MET A 70 4.71 -1.27 -0.01
N ALA A 71 5.23 -1.80 -1.12
CA ALA A 71 6.65 -2.12 -1.25
C ALA A 71 7.59 -0.92 -1.01
N TYR A 72 7.15 0.31 -1.31
CA TYR A 72 7.94 1.52 -1.06
C TYR A 72 8.25 1.77 0.43
N GLY A 73 7.50 1.14 1.35
CA GLY A 73 7.76 1.21 2.79
C GLY A 73 9.04 0.47 3.20
N VAL A 74 9.48 -0.51 2.40
CA VAL A 74 10.61 -1.40 2.72
C VAL A 74 11.79 -1.28 1.74
N THR A 75 11.71 -0.45 0.69
CA THR A 75 12.73 -0.35 -0.38
C THR A 75 14.16 -0.12 0.13
N ASN A 76 14.35 0.59 1.23
CA ASN A 76 15.68 0.85 1.80
C ASN A 76 16.07 -0.13 2.93
N PHE A 77 15.30 -1.20 3.09
CA PHE A 77 15.37 -2.15 4.20
C PHE A 77 15.17 -3.60 3.74
N LEU A 78 15.49 -3.90 2.47
CA LEU A 78 15.30 -5.24 1.90
C LEU A 78 16.13 -6.30 2.63
N ASP A 79 17.31 -5.91 3.12
CA ASP A 79 18.20 -6.73 3.95
C ASP A 79 17.61 -7.09 5.33
N LEU A 80 16.56 -6.40 5.75
CA LEU A 80 15.87 -6.60 7.02
C LEU A 80 14.57 -7.40 6.87
N LEU A 81 14.26 -7.89 5.67
CA LEU A 81 13.11 -8.77 5.48
C LEU A 81 13.28 -10.06 6.30
N PRO A 82 12.18 -10.64 6.81
CA PRO A 82 12.23 -11.93 7.49
C PRO A 82 12.94 -12.96 6.61
N SER A 83 13.91 -13.67 7.18
CA SER A 83 14.68 -14.65 6.42
C SER A 83 13.82 -15.86 6.06
N LYS A 84 14.33 -16.72 5.16
CA LYS A 84 13.63 -17.94 4.76
C LYS A 84 13.29 -18.85 5.95
N GLU A 85 14.14 -18.84 6.98
CA GLU A 85 13.97 -19.65 8.20
C GLU A 85 12.81 -19.17 9.07
N SER A 86 12.35 -17.93 8.91
CA SER A 86 11.23 -17.37 9.69
C SER A 86 9.87 -17.99 9.34
N GLY A 87 9.78 -18.74 8.24
CA GLY A 87 8.51 -19.27 7.74
C GLY A 87 7.61 -18.22 7.07
N PHE A 88 8.08 -16.98 6.94
CA PHE A 88 7.35 -15.95 6.21
C PHE A 88 7.27 -16.29 4.73
N LYS A 89 6.07 -16.14 4.17
CA LYS A 89 5.84 -16.24 2.73
C LYS A 89 5.56 -14.86 2.16
N HIS A 90 6.36 -14.45 1.20
CA HIS A 90 6.15 -13.19 0.47
C HIS A 90 5.23 -13.43 -0.72
N THR A 91 4.18 -12.62 -0.82
CA THR A 91 3.24 -12.66 -1.94
C THR A 91 3.08 -11.26 -2.53
N PHE A 92 2.84 -11.20 -3.83
CA PHE A 92 2.81 -9.96 -4.60
C PHE A 92 1.49 -9.83 -5.34
N LEU A 93 0.71 -8.81 -4.98
CA LEU A 93 -0.48 -8.41 -5.71
C LEU A 93 -0.10 -7.39 -6.79
N ILE A 94 -0.24 -7.75 -8.06
CA ILE A 94 -0.01 -6.86 -9.20
C ILE A 94 -1.33 -6.39 -9.82
N ARG A 95 -1.25 -5.31 -10.59
CA ARG A 95 -2.37 -4.78 -11.36
C ARG A 95 -1.86 -4.28 -12.69
N ASP A 96 -2.67 -4.42 -13.73
CA ASP A 96 -2.35 -3.88 -15.05
C ASP A 96 -2.17 -2.35 -14.99
N PRO A 97 -1.01 -1.80 -15.41
CA PRO A 97 -0.77 -0.37 -15.44
C PRO A 97 -1.86 0.44 -16.17
N GLU A 98 -2.43 -0.10 -17.25
CA GLU A 98 -3.48 0.58 -18.05
C GLU A 98 -4.79 0.77 -17.27
N ARG A 99 -5.00 -0.04 -16.23
CA ARG A 99 -6.14 0.09 -15.30
C ARG A 99 -5.75 0.88 -14.06
N MET A 100 -4.50 0.71 -13.61
CA MET A 100 -3.98 1.30 -12.39
C MET A 100 -3.88 2.83 -12.53
N PHE A 101 -3.18 3.36 -13.55
CA PHE A 101 -2.86 4.79 -13.62
C PHE A 101 -4.09 5.70 -13.78
N PRO A 102 -5.09 5.41 -14.62
CA PRO A 102 -6.31 6.22 -14.67
C PRO A 102 -7.06 6.21 -13.33
N SER A 103 -7.15 5.04 -12.67
CA SER A 103 -7.77 4.91 -11.35
C SER A 103 -6.99 5.68 -10.28
N TRP A 104 -5.66 5.64 -10.35
CA TRP A 104 -4.77 6.28 -9.40
C TRP A 104 -4.78 7.80 -9.54
N ARG A 105 -4.78 8.30 -10.78
CA ARG A 105 -4.93 9.73 -11.10
C ARG A 105 -6.17 10.31 -10.43
N ASN A 106 -7.31 9.63 -10.58
CA ASN A 106 -8.57 10.05 -9.96
C ASN A 106 -8.52 10.04 -8.44
N LEU A 107 -7.92 8.99 -7.86
CA LEU A 107 -7.76 8.89 -6.41
C LEU A 107 -6.86 10.00 -5.86
N LEU A 108 -5.72 10.28 -6.50
CA LEU A 108 -4.79 11.33 -6.09
C LEU A 108 -5.45 12.70 -6.15
N MET A 109 -6.18 13.01 -7.22
CA MET A 109 -6.95 14.25 -7.30
C MET A 109 -7.98 14.35 -6.16
N ALA A 110 -8.74 13.29 -5.89
CA ALA A 110 -9.72 13.27 -4.81
C ALA A 110 -9.06 13.46 -3.43
N GLN A 111 -7.92 12.80 -3.19
CA GLN A 111 -7.16 12.91 -1.96
C GLN A 111 -6.61 14.33 -1.75
N MET A 112 -5.99 14.91 -2.79
CA MET A 112 -5.43 16.26 -2.74
C MET A 112 -6.50 17.36 -2.64
N LYS A 113 -7.72 17.12 -3.13
CA LYS A 113 -8.89 17.99 -2.92
C LYS A 113 -9.41 17.89 -1.48
N ALA A 114 -9.48 16.68 -0.92
CA ALA A 114 -9.96 16.45 0.44
C ALA A 114 -8.96 16.92 1.52
N HIS A 115 -7.66 16.83 1.25
CA HIS A 115 -6.58 17.16 2.19
C HIS A 115 -5.50 18.00 1.50
N PRO A 116 -5.78 19.28 1.18
CA PRO A 116 -4.82 20.13 0.50
C PRO A 116 -3.61 20.42 1.40
N LEU A 117 -2.41 20.33 0.84
CA LEU A 117 -1.18 20.73 1.53
C LEU A 117 -1.06 22.27 1.64
N PRO A 118 -0.31 22.79 2.62
CA PRO A 118 0.00 24.22 2.71
C PRO A 118 0.59 24.77 1.41
N GLY A 119 -0.01 25.83 0.87
CA GLY A 119 0.43 26.44 -0.40
C GLY A 119 0.05 25.66 -1.66
N GLN A 120 -0.67 24.54 -1.54
CA GLN A 120 -1.17 23.79 -2.70
C GLN A 120 -2.21 24.62 -3.46
N LYS A 121 -2.04 24.76 -4.78
CA LYS A 121 -3.06 25.35 -5.64
C LYS A 121 -4.29 24.43 -5.73
N PRO A 122 -5.49 24.98 -5.99
CA PRO A 122 -6.66 24.16 -6.28
C PRO A 122 -6.38 23.15 -7.41
N ILE A 123 -6.88 21.93 -7.24
CA ILE A 123 -6.71 20.85 -8.23
C ILE A 123 -7.72 21.04 -9.35
N ASP A 124 -7.23 21.41 -10.52
CA ASP A 124 -7.97 21.43 -11.78
C ASP A 124 -7.63 20.17 -12.59
N GLU A 125 -8.67 19.44 -12.98
CA GLU A 125 -8.54 18.15 -13.67
C GLU A 125 -7.89 18.28 -15.06
N SER A 126 -8.10 19.42 -15.74
CA SER A 126 -7.56 19.67 -17.07
C SER A 126 -6.06 19.96 -17.07
N THR A 127 -5.54 20.44 -15.94
CA THR A 127 -4.13 20.79 -15.76
C THR A 127 -3.39 19.87 -14.80
N PHE A 128 -4.10 18.90 -14.18
CA PHE A 128 -3.49 17.92 -13.29
C PHE A 128 -2.57 16.96 -14.06
N ASP A 129 -1.37 16.81 -13.53
CA ASP A 129 -0.33 15.91 -14.01
C ASP A 129 0.13 15.03 -12.85
N LEU A 130 -0.22 13.74 -12.93
CA LEU A 130 0.12 12.74 -11.93
C LEU A 130 1.64 12.50 -11.79
N THR A 131 2.44 13.02 -12.72
CA THR A 131 3.90 12.89 -12.70
C THR A 131 4.62 14.01 -11.96
N THR A 132 3.96 15.14 -11.75
CA THR A 132 4.59 16.34 -11.16
C THR A 132 3.82 16.92 -9.98
N ASN A 133 2.48 16.78 -9.93
CA ASN A 133 1.71 17.32 -8.82
C ASN A 133 1.83 16.52 -7.51
N PRO A 134 1.87 15.17 -7.53
CA PRO A 134 2.10 14.41 -6.31
C PRO A 134 3.57 14.52 -5.89
N GLY A 135 3.87 15.39 -4.92
CA GLY A 135 5.24 15.60 -4.42
C GLY A 135 5.82 14.43 -3.61
N PHE A 136 5.07 13.35 -3.40
CA PHE A 136 5.44 12.23 -2.54
C PHE A 136 5.60 10.89 -3.27
N MET A 137 5.22 10.79 -4.54
CA MET A 137 5.43 9.59 -5.37
C MET A 137 5.71 9.98 -6.81
N MET A 138 6.88 9.59 -7.32
CA MET A 138 7.20 9.71 -8.73
C MET A 138 6.50 8.61 -9.54
N PRO A 139 6.13 8.85 -10.80
CA PRO A 139 5.67 7.81 -11.70
C PRO A 139 6.62 6.63 -11.72
N GLY A 140 6.02 5.45 -11.74
CA GLY A 140 6.74 4.18 -11.72
C GLY A 140 7.58 3.86 -10.50
N TYR A 141 7.78 4.79 -9.56
CA TYR A 141 8.48 4.51 -8.31
C TYR A 141 7.79 3.38 -7.54
N THR A 142 6.45 3.38 -7.46
CA THR A 142 5.70 2.35 -6.75
C THR A 142 5.87 0.96 -7.37
N TYR A 143 5.79 0.85 -8.70
CA TYR A 143 6.02 -0.41 -9.43
C TYR A 143 7.48 -0.85 -9.35
N LYS A 144 8.42 0.09 -9.44
CA LYS A 144 9.84 -0.21 -9.28
C LYS A 144 10.12 -0.75 -7.88
N CYS A 145 9.61 -0.12 -6.82
CA CYS A 145 9.77 -0.62 -5.45
C CYS A 145 9.22 -2.03 -5.30
N GLN A 146 8.05 -2.31 -5.88
CA GLN A 146 7.44 -3.64 -5.84
C GLN A 146 8.24 -4.67 -6.64
N TYR A 147 8.75 -4.29 -7.82
CA TYR A 147 9.62 -5.13 -8.63
C TYR A 147 10.96 -5.41 -7.97
N ASP A 148 11.61 -4.41 -7.39
CA ASP A 148 12.88 -4.56 -6.67
C ASP A 148 12.70 -5.49 -5.47
N LEU A 149 11.60 -5.34 -4.71
CA LEU A 149 11.25 -6.24 -3.60
C LEU A 149 11.02 -7.67 -4.10
N TRP A 150 10.25 -7.83 -5.18
CA TRP A 150 10.00 -9.15 -5.79
C TRP A 150 11.29 -9.81 -6.26
N LEU A 151 12.16 -9.06 -6.94
CA LEU A 151 13.42 -9.57 -7.45
C LEU A 151 14.35 -9.96 -6.31
N HIS A 152 14.45 -9.13 -5.27
CA HIS A 152 15.24 -9.44 -4.08
C HIS A 152 14.72 -10.71 -3.38
N VAL A 153 13.40 -10.85 -3.22
CA VAL A 153 12.82 -12.07 -2.67
C VAL A 153 13.14 -13.29 -3.53
N LYS A 154 13.00 -13.15 -4.85
CA LYS A 154 13.31 -14.19 -5.83
C LYS A 154 14.76 -14.67 -5.75
N GLU A 155 15.69 -13.75 -5.55
CA GLU A 155 17.13 -14.03 -5.56
C GLU A 155 17.63 -14.56 -4.21
N HIS A 156 16.98 -14.23 -3.10
CA HIS A 156 17.52 -14.48 -1.75
C HIS A 156 16.68 -15.38 -0.84
N PHE A 157 15.35 -15.44 -1.02
CA PHE A 157 14.46 -16.11 -0.05
C PHE A 157 13.61 -17.21 -0.67
N ASP A 158 12.89 -16.89 -1.75
CA ASP A 158 11.95 -17.79 -2.42
C ASP A 158 12.10 -17.63 -3.93
N PRO A 159 12.68 -18.60 -4.68
CA PRO A 159 12.89 -18.49 -6.12
C PRO A 159 11.59 -18.41 -6.94
N GLU A 160 10.45 -18.76 -6.34
CA GLU A 160 9.13 -18.73 -6.96
C GLU A 160 8.12 -18.01 -6.05
N PRO A 161 8.36 -16.70 -5.77
CA PRO A 161 7.47 -15.96 -4.88
C PRO A 161 6.08 -15.87 -5.51
N VAL A 162 5.04 -15.98 -4.68
CA VAL A 162 3.65 -16.02 -5.16
C VAL A 162 3.27 -14.68 -5.76
N VAL A 163 2.86 -14.65 -7.03
CA VAL A 163 2.34 -13.45 -7.70
C VAL A 163 0.89 -13.69 -8.10
N ILE A 164 0.01 -12.74 -7.80
CA ILE A 164 -1.40 -12.76 -8.21
C ILE A 164 -1.77 -11.45 -8.91
N ASP A 165 -2.53 -11.54 -10.00
CA ASP A 165 -3.07 -10.38 -10.68
C ASP A 165 -4.46 -10.02 -10.13
N ILE A 166 -4.65 -8.77 -9.73
CA ILE A 166 -5.91 -8.33 -9.13
C ILE A 166 -7.08 -8.41 -10.11
N ASP A 167 -6.86 -8.15 -11.40
CA ASP A 167 -7.93 -8.14 -12.39
C ASP A 167 -8.42 -9.56 -12.68
N GLU A 168 -7.52 -10.56 -12.67
CA GLU A 168 -7.89 -11.98 -12.69
C GLU A 168 -8.58 -12.39 -11.39
N LEU A 169 -8.06 -11.96 -10.22
CA LEU A 169 -8.62 -12.28 -8.91
C LEU A 169 -10.07 -11.82 -8.78
N VAL A 170 -10.35 -10.55 -9.07
CA VAL A 170 -11.71 -10.01 -8.88
C VAL A 170 -12.70 -10.52 -9.92
N SER A 171 -12.22 -11.01 -11.07
CA SER A 171 -13.07 -11.58 -12.12
C SER A 171 -13.39 -13.05 -11.87
N ASN A 172 -12.45 -13.79 -11.27
CA ASN A 172 -12.53 -15.24 -11.06
C ASN A 172 -12.15 -15.64 -9.61
N PRO A 173 -12.74 -15.03 -8.57
CA PRO A 173 -12.25 -15.18 -7.19
C PRO A 173 -12.41 -16.62 -6.68
N ARG A 174 -13.48 -17.31 -7.11
CA ARG A 174 -13.79 -18.70 -6.74
C ARG A 174 -12.77 -19.70 -7.27
N GLU A 175 -12.13 -19.40 -8.40
CA GLU A 175 -11.12 -20.26 -9.03
C GLU A 175 -9.71 -19.90 -8.60
N LEU A 176 -9.41 -18.59 -8.51
CA LEU A 176 -8.05 -18.13 -8.20
C LEU A 176 -7.70 -18.24 -6.72
N LEU A 177 -8.63 -17.95 -5.81
CA LEU A 177 -8.31 -17.94 -4.38
C LEU A 177 -7.90 -19.33 -3.83
N PRO A 178 -8.56 -20.45 -4.17
CA PRO A 178 -8.08 -21.76 -3.74
C PRO A 178 -6.63 -22.02 -4.16
N LYS A 179 -6.24 -21.63 -5.39
CA LYS A 179 -4.86 -21.74 -5.88
C LYS A 179 -3.90 -20.83 -5.11
N TYR A 180 -4.31 -19.58 -4.84
CA TYR A 180 -3.53 -18.64 -4.05
C TYR A 180 -3.28 -19.13 -2.63
N PHE A 181 -4.32 -19.61 -1.93
CA PHE A 181 -4.22 -20.15 -0.58
C PHE A 181 -3.32 -21.39 -0.54
N ALA A 182 -3.49 -22.32 -1.48
CA ALA A 182 -2.60 -23.48 -1.63
C ALA A 182 -1.14 -23.07 -1.87
N ALA A 183 -0.90 -22.09 -2.75
CA ALA A 183 0.43 -21.57 -3.01
C ALA A 183 1.05 -20.91 -1.77
N CYS A 184 0.24 -20.30 -0.90
CA CYS A 184 0.69 -19.74 0.38
C CYS A 184 0.88 -20.79 1.48
N GLY A 185 0.48 -22.05 1.27
CA GLY A 185 0.46 -23.07 2.33
C GLY A 185 -0.64 -22.81 3.38
N MET A 186 -1.73 -22.14 3.00
CA MET A 186 -2.82 -21.73 3.88
C MET A 186 -4.11 -22.50 3.57
N PRO A 187 -4.97 -22.73 4.57
CA PRO A 187 -6.27 -23.36 4.36
C PRO A 187 -7.21 -22.40 3.61
N TRP A 188 -7.86 -22.89 2.55
CA TRP A 188 -8.91 -22.17 1.83
C TRP A 188 -10.26 -22.30 2.54
N ASP A 189 -11.02 -21.20 2.56
CA ASP A 189 -12.38 -21.15 3.07
C ASP A 189 -13.26 -20.35 2.10
N GLU A 190 -14.29 -21.00 1.55
CA GLU A 190 -15.19 -20.39 0.57
C GLU A 190 -15.92 -19.16 1.13
N ARG A 191 -16.08 -19.07 2.46
CA ARG A 191 -16.68 -17.90 3.12
C ARG A 191 -15.90 -16.61 2.83
N LEU A 192 -14.62 -16.69 2.47
CA LEU A 192 -13.80 -15.53 2.10
C LEU A 192 -14.24 -14.84 0.80
N LEU A 193 -15.17 -15.43 0.04
CA LEU A 193 -15.77 -14.80 -1.14
C LEU A 193 -16.79 -13.70 -0.79
N SER A 194 -17.25 -13.66 0.46
CA SER A 194 -18.23 -12.68 0.94
C SER A 194 -17.92 -12.22 2.36
N TRP A 195 -18.13 -10.94 2.64
CA TRP A 195 -17.89 -10.37 3.95
C TRP A 195 -18.94 -9.30 4.27
N ASP A 196 -19.05 -8.93 5.53
CA ASP A 196 -19.91 -7.83 5.93
C ASP A 196 -19.24 -6.49 5.61
N ALA A 197 -19.96 -5.66 4.86
CA ALA A 197 -19.54 -4.29 4.62
C ALA A 197 -19.51 -3.53 5.95
N SER A 198 -18.32 -3.13 6.39
CA SER A 198 -18.13 -2.48 7.69
C SER A 198 -17.01 -1.46 7.64
N PRO A 199 -17.32 -0.15 7.60
CA PRO A 199 -16.32 0.89 7.81
C PRO A 199 -15.64 0.83 9.19
N ALA A 200 -16.29 0.19 10.18
CA ALA A 200 -15.75 0.07 11.52
C ALA A 200 -14.49 -0.80 11.59
N ILE A 201 -14.29 -1.74 10.66
CA ILE A 201 -13.10 -2.60 10.62
C ILE A 201 -11.80 -1.80 10.48
N ALA A 202 -11.86 -0.61 9.86
CA ALA A 202 -10.69 0.27 9.74
C ALA A 202 -10.21 0.82 11.10
N GLY A 203 -11.05 0.76 12.15
CA GLY A 203 -10.67 1.05 13.53
C GLY A 203 -9.82 -0.06 14.17
N GLU A 204 -9.83 -1.27 13.62
CA GLU A 204 -9.01 -2.40 14.11
C GLU A 204 -7.64 -2.46 13.42
N TRP A 205 -7.44 -1.68 12.36
CA TRP A 205 -6.17 -1.64 11.63
C TRP A 205 -5.06 -1.01 12.48
N LYS A 206 -3.88 -1.61 12.44
CA LYS A 206 -2.66 -1.04 13.03
C LYS A 206 -2.08 0.00 12.08
N THR A 207 -2.41 1.27 12.32
CA THR A 207 -1.99 2.40 11.48
C THR A 207 -1.45 3.53 12.32
N LEU A 208 -0.49 4.30 11.77
CA LEU A 208 0.23 5.34 12.52
C LEU A 208 -0.72 6.38 13.11
N TYR A 209 -1.80 6.66 12.39
CA TYR A 209 -2.95 7.40 12.89
C TYR A 209 -4.19 6.53 12.75
N PRO A 210 -5.13 6.56 13.73
CA PRO A 210 -6.41 5.89 13.59
C PRO A 210 -7.12 6.35 12.31
N MET A 211 -7.39 5.40 11.40
CA MET A 211 -7.96 5.72 10.08
C MET A 211 -9.46 6.01 10.13
N GLY A 212 -10.14 5.76 11.26
CA GLY A 212 -11.59 5.95 11.41
C GLY A 212 -12.35 5.15 10.35
N SER A 213 -13.01 5.85 9.42
CA SER A 213 -13.78 5.24 8.32
C SER A 213 -12.95 4.94 7.05
N GLY A 214 -11.61 4.87 7.15
CA GLY A 214 -10.71 4.52 6.04
C GLY A 214 -10.44 5.62 5.00
N GLY A 215 -11.00 6.81 5.18
CA GLY A 215 -10.83 7.95 4.28
C GLY A 215 -11.38 7.72 2.85
N VAL A 216 -11.14 8.68 1.96
CA VAL A 216 -11.62 8.66 0.56
C VAL A 216 -11.09 7.43 -0.21
N THR A 217 -9.90 6.94 0.14
CA THR A 217 -9.23 5.82 -0.53
C THR A 217 -9.92 4.48 -0.31
N HIS A 218 -10.40 4.21 0.91
CA HIS A 218 -10.90 2.88 1.28
C HIS A 218 -12.42 2.78 1.29
N GLN A 219 -13.15 3.88 1.06
CA GLN A 219 -14.61 3.92 1.15
C GLN A 219 -15.29 2.79 0.35
N ARG A 220 -14.85 2.54 -0.89
CA ARG A 220 -15.43 1.48 -1.74
C ARG A 220 -15.12 0.07 -1.23
N ALA A 221 -13.94 -0.14 -0.67
CA ALA A 221 -13.54 -1.43 -0.11
C ALA A 221 -14.28 -1.71 1.22
N LEU A 222 -14.47 -0.68 2.05
CA LEU A 222 -15.19 -0.78 3.32
C LEU A 222 -16.70 -0.92 3.14
N ALA A 223 -17.24 -0.51 1.98
CA ALA A 223 -18.64 -0.67 1.62
C ALA A 223 -18.93 -1.91 0.76
N SER A 224 -17.92 -2.68 0.37
CA SER A 224 -18.12 -3.91 -0.41
C SER A 224 -18.43 -5.08 0.51
N SER A 225 -19.07 -6.10 -0.06
CA SER A 225 -19.39 -7.37 0.61
C SER A 225 -18.95 -8.60 -0.19
N SER A 226 -18.30 -8.38 -1.34
CA SER A 226 -17.77 -9.42 -2.22
C SER A 226 -16.81 -8.83 -3.24
N PHE A 227 -16.12 -9.71 -3.97
CA PHE A 227 -15.34 -9.34 -5.14
C PHE A 227 -16.23 -8.79 -6.25
N GLN A 228 -15.77 -7.73 -6.89
CA GLN A 228 -16.47 -7.08 -8.00
C GLN A 228 -15.52 -6.99 -9.19
N PRO A 229 -15.92 -7.43 -10.38
CA PRO A 229 -15.05 -7.43 -11.54
C PRO A 229 -14.57 -6.01 -11.86
N SER A 230 -13.34 -5.92 -12.35
CA SER A 230 -12.77 -4.64 -12.77
C SER A 230 -13.59 -4.02 -13.91
N ARG A 231 -13.80 -2.70 -13.84
CA ARG A 231 -14.40 -1.93 -14.95
C ARG A 231 -13.57 -2.13 -16.23
N PRO A 232 -14.14 -2.07 -17.44
CA PRO A 232 -13.36 -2.18 -18.68
C PRO A 232 -12.15 -1.22 -18.73
N LYS A 233 -11.08 -1.62 -19.43
CA LYS A 233 -9.95 -0.73 -19.69
C LYS A 233 -10.41 0.48 -20.49
N LEU A 234 -9.82 1.65 -20.20
CA LEU A 234 -9.94 2.79 -21.09
C LEU A 234 -9.16 2.51 -22.38
N GLN A 235 -9.60 3.05 -23.51
CA GLN A 235 -8.78 3.06 -24.71
C GLN A 235 -7.63 4.04 -24.51
N LYS A 236 -6.43 3.73 -25.03
CA LYS A 236 -5.25 4.60 -24.87
C LYS A 236 -5.51 6.01 -25.43
N ALA A 237 -6.36 6.15 -26.45
CA ALA A 237 -6.77 7.45 -27.01
C ALA A 237 -7.58 8.32 -26.04
N ASP A 238 -8.25 7.71 -25.06
CA ASP A 238 -9.06 8.40 -24.05
C ASP A 238 -8.26 8.67 -22.76
N MET A 239 -6.99 8.26 -22.71
CA MET A 239 -6.12 8.46 -21.56
C MET A 239 -5.41 9.81 -21.63
N THR A 240 -5.18 10.40 -20.47
CA THR A 240 -4.40 11.64 -20.34
C THR A 240 -2.91 11.37 -20.61
N PRO A 241 -2.14 12.34 -21.15
CA PRO A 241 -0.72 12.14 -21.47
C PRO A 241 0.15 11.72 -20.28
N ASP A 242 -0.15 12.22 -19.09
CA ASP A 242 0.53 11.86 -17.83
C ASP A 242 0.30 10.39 -17.44
N ALA A 243 -0.92 9.87 -17.65
CA ALA A 243 -1.24 8.45 -17.46
C ALA A 243 -0.51 7.57 -18.47
N ILE A 244 -0.48 7.95 -19.75
CA ILE A 244 0.26 7.22 -20.79
C ILE A 244 1.74 7.15 -20.43
N LYS A 245 2.35 8.28 -20.08
CA LYS A 245 3.77 8.33 -19.67
C LYS A 245 4.05 7.37 -18.51
N ALA A 246 3.22 7.39 -17.47
CA ALA A 246 3.43 6.56 -16.30
C ALA A 246 3.19 5.06 -16.57
N ILE A 247 2.26 4.71 -17.48
CA ILE A 247 2.10 3.35 -18.00
C ILE A 247 3.37 2.90 -18.71
N ASP A 248 3.88 3.70 -19.64
CA ASP A 248 5.04 3.35 -20.45
C ASP A 248 6.31 3.17 -19.56
N GLU A 249 6.46 3.97 -18.50
CA GLU A 249 7.57 3.85 -17.53
C GLU A 249 7.48 2.63 -16.59
N THR A 250 6.35 1.93 -16.52
CA THR A 250 6.11 0.84 -15.56
C THR A 250 5.82 -0.52 -16.17
N MET A 251 5.37 -0.54 -17.41
CA MET A 251 4.85 -1.74 -18.06
C MET A 251 5.85 -2.90 -18.05
N ASP A 252 7.15 -2.62 -18.16
CA ASP A 252 8.18 -3.66 -18.15
C ASP A 252 8.31 -4.35 -16.79
N TYR A 253 8.21 -3.62 -15.68
CA TYR A 253 8.19 -4.20 -14.33
C TYR A 253 6.98 -5.12 -14.17
N TYR A 254 5.81 -4.65 -14.58
CA TYR A 254 4.57 -5.42 -14.54
C TYR A 254 4.68 -6.71 -15.35
N LYS A 255 5.10 -6.63 -16.62
CA LYS A 255 5.20 -7.81 -17.51
C LYS A 255 6.11 -8.90 -16.94
N LYS A 256 7.24 -8.52 -16.36
CA LYS A 256 8.18 -9.48 -15.74
C LYS A 256 7.55 -10.22 -14.56
N MET A 257 6.84 -9.52 -13.68
CA MET A 257 6.15 -10.15 -12.55
C MET A 257 4.94 -10.97 -13.02
N ALA A 258 4.15 -10.43 -13.95
CA ALA A 258 2.95 -11.06 -14.50
C ALA A 258 3.25 -12.38 -15.23
N ALA A 259 4.45 -12.55 -15.78
CA ALA A 259 4.90 -13.82 -16.36
C ALA A 259 5.04 -14.95 -15.34
N THR A 260 5.11 -14.63 -14.04
CA THR A 260 5.24 -15.59 -12.92
C THR A 260 3.98 -15.72 -12.07
N ARG A 261 2.87 -15.11 -12.50
CA ARG A 261 1.61 -15.13 -11.75
C ARG A 261 0.98 -16.52 -11.74
N ILE A 262 0.15 -16.79 -10.74
CA ILE A 262 -0.77 -17.92 -10.75
C ILE A 262 -1.71 -17.76 -11.95
N THR A 263 -1.77 -18.78 -12.80
CA THR A 263 -2.68 -18.84 -13.95
C THR A 263 -3.89 -19.72 -13.65
N LEU A 264 -5.04 -19.33 -14.21
CA LEU A 264 -6.21 -20.19 -14.32
C LEU A 264 -6.01 -21.15 -15.49
N ASP A 265 -6.56 -22.36 -15.37
CA ASP A 265 -6.49 -23.40 -16.42
C ASP A 265 -7.55 -23.19 -17.50
#